data_AF-A0A6P7GGB8-F1
#
_entry.id   AF-A0A6P7GGB8-F1
#
_cell.length_a   1.000
_cell.length_b   1.000
_cell.length_c   1.000
_cell.angle_alpha   90.00
_cell.angle_beta   90.00
_cell.angle_gamma   90.00
#
_symmetry.space_group_name_H-M   'P 1'
#
loop_
_entity.id
_entity.type
_entity.pdbx_description
1 polymer ?
#
loop_
_entity_poly.entity_id
_entity_poly.type
_entity_poly.pdbx_seq_one_letter_code
_entity_poly.pdbx_strand_id
1 'polypeptide(L)'
;MLSLWHSQLISKGETCIEANINKAETARLKELGRKYANPYNFGRKKNWKIFLGLVQGRTFWKHVLLPSAHEPIGDGLKWHTIHDDGIDEWP
;
A
#
# COMPACT_ATOMS: atom_id res chain seq x y z
N MET A 1 8.49 12.52 -14.34
CA MET A 1 7.82 13.28 -13.28
C MET A 1 7.77 12.42 -12.02
N LEU A 2 8.50 12.79 -10.96
CA LEU A 2 8.69 11.97 -9.75
C LEU A 2 7.35 11.59 -9.09
N SER A 3 6.44 12.56 -8.98
CA SER A 3 5.13 12.37 -8.35
C SER A 3 4.25 11.35 -9.09
N LEU A 4 4.34 11.28 -10.42
CA LEU A 4 3.59 10.28 -11.20
C LEU A 4 4.08 8.86 -10.91
N TRP A 5 5.40 8.69 -10.79
CA TRP A 5 5.98 7.40 -10.41
C TRP A 5 5.50 6.99 -9.03
N HIS A 6 5.57 7.90 -8.05
CA HIS A 6 5.14 7.62 -6.67
C HIS A 6 3.63 7.30 -6.61
N SER A 7 2.81 8.02 -7.36
CA SER A 7 1.37 7.71 -7.50
C SER A 7 1.11 6.31 -8.04
N GLN A 8 1.95 5.81 -8.96
CA GLN A 8 1.84 4.44 -9.46
C GLN A 8 2.23 3.41 -8.40
N LEU A 9 3.28 3.67 -7.62
CA LEU A 9 3.70 2.80 -6.52
C LEU A 9 2.63 2.72 -5.42
N ILE A 10 2.07 3.86 -5.00
CA ILE A 10 0.95 3.93 -4.07
C ILE A 10 -0.23 3.13 -4.60
N SER A 11 -0.55 3.30 -5.88
CA SER A 11 -1.65 2.56 -6.53
C SER A 11 -1.48 1.04 -6.48
N LYS A 12 -0.25 0.54 -6.40
CA LYS A 12 0.11 -0.88 -6.32
C LYS A 12 0.39 -1.37 -4.90
N GLY A 13 0.36 -0.50 -3.90
CA GLY A 13 0.68 -0.85 -2.51
C GLY A 13 2.13 -1.31 -2.35
N GLU A 14 3.07 -0.62 -3.00
CA GLU A 14 4.50 -0.94 -2.92
C GLU A 14 5.33 0.32 -2.65
N THR A 15 6.43 0.15 -1.93
CA THR A 15 7.52 1.14 -1.78
C THR A 15 8.49 1.07 -2.96
N CYS A 16 9.40 2.04 -3.08
CA CYS A 16 10.42 2.03 -4.13
C CYS A 16 11.32 0.79 -4.07
N ILE A 17 11.63 0.30 -2.86
CA ILE A 17 12.46 -0.89 -2.65
C ILE A 17 11.67 -2.14 -3.06
N GLU A 18 10.43 -2.25 -2.60
CA GLU A 18 9.55 -3.37 -2.94
C GLU A 18 9.28 -3.44 -4.44
N ALA A 19 9.14 -2.31 -5.14
CA ALA A 19 8.93 -2.30 -6.59
C ALA A 19 10.08 -2.99 -7.35
N ASN A 20 11.32 -2.83 -6.88
CA ASN A 20 12.47 -3.50 -7.46
C ASN A 20 12.46 -5.01 -7.17
N ILE A 21 12.14 -5.39 -5.93
CA ILE A 21 12.02 -6.80 -5.52
C ILE A 21 10.88 -7.50 -6.26
N ASN A 22 9.71 -6.88 -6.31
CA ASN A 22 8.51 -7.35 -7.01
C ASN A 22 8.79 -7.58 -8.50
N LYS A 23 9.60 -6.72 -9.13
CA LYS A 23 10.02 -6.89 -10.53
C LYS A 23 10.86 -8.16 -10.72
N ALA A 24 11.83 -8.38 -9.84
CA ALA A 24 12.67 -9.58 -9.88
C ALA A 24 11.86 -10.86 -9.60
N GLU A 25 11.01 -10.84 -8.57
CA GLU A 25 10.14 -11.97 -8.23
C GLU A 25 9.11 -12.28 -9.30
N THR A 26 8.55 -11.25 -9.96
CA THR A 26 7.64 -11.44 -11.09
C THR A 26 8.33 -12.14 -12.25
N ALA A 27 9.59 -11.78 -12.55
CA ALA A 27 10.37 -12.45 -13.58
C ALA A 27 10.63 -13.92 -13.21
N ARG A 28 11.10 -14.17 -11.99
CA ARG A 28 11.37 -15.52 -11.46
C ARG A 28 10.13 -16.42 -11.48
N LEU A 29 8.99 -15.91 -11.00
CA LEU A 29 7.75 -16.70 -10.95
C LEU A 29 7.18 -16.95 -12.34
N LYS A 30 7.34 -16.00 -13.28
CA LYS A 30 6.92 -16.18 -14.67
C LYS A 30 7.68 -17.34 -15.34
N GLU A 31 8.97 -17.49 -15.05
CA GLU A 31 9.79 -18.63 -15.53
C GLU A 31 9.27 -19.96 -14.96
N LEU A 32 8.76 -19.95 -13.73
CA LEU A 32 8.14 -21.11 -13.08
C LEU A 32 6.66 -21.35 -13.49
N GLY A 33 6.12 -20.56 -14.43
CA GLY A 33 4.72 -20.65 -14.85
C GLY A 33 3.71 -20.16 -13.82
N ARG A 34 4.15 -19.39 -12.82
CA ARG A 34 3.32 -18.83 -11.75
C ARG A 34 3.16 -17.33 -11.90
N LYS A 35 2.05 -16.80 -11.38
CA LYS A 35 1.79 -15.35 -11.35
C LYS A 35 2.15 -14.79 -9.97
N TYR A 36 3.04 -13.81 -9.95
CA TYR A 36 3.30 -13.05 -8.72
C TYR A 36 2.10 -12.17 -8.37
N ALA A 37 1.75 -12.14 -7.09
CA ALA A 37 0.76 -11.24 -6.53
C ALA A 37 1.39 -10.54 -5.32
N ASN A 38 1.39 -9.19 -5.33
CA ASN A 38 1.86 -8.42 -4.19
C ASN A 38 0.86 -8.58 -3.02
N PRO A 39 1.26 -9.14 -1.87
CA PRO A 39 0.37 -9.35 -0.73
C PRO A 39 -0.13 -8.05 -0.08
N TYR A 40 0.52 -6.91 -0.36
CA TYR A 40 0.14 -5.59 0.15
C TYR A 40 -0.69 -4.77 -0.85
N ASN A 41 -1.07 -5.36 -1.99
CA ASN A 41 -1.90 -4.69 -2.98
C ASN A 41 -3.39 -5.00 -2.76
N PHE A 42 -4.09 -4.11 -2.04
CA PHE A 42 -5.52 -4.20 -1.77
C PHE A 42 -6.40 -3.57 -2.86
N GLY A 43 -5.79 -3.18 -3.99
CA GLY A 43 -6.44 -2.43 -5.05
C GLY A 43 -6.36 -0.91 -4.86
N ARG A 44 -6.39 -0.18 -5.99
CA ARG A 44 -6.07 1.26 -6.04
C ARG A 44 -6.79 2.09 -4.97
N LYS A 45 -8.11 1.95 -4.87
CA LYS A 45 -8.91 2.75 -3.93
C LYS A 45 -8.50 2.52 -2.47
N LYS A 46 -8.26 1.27 -2.08
CA LYS A 46 -7.89 0.90 -0.70
C LYS A 46 -6.44 1.29 -0.40
N ASN A 47 -5.52 1.06 -1.33
CA ASN A 47 -4.13 1.49 -1.19
C ASN A 47 -3.99 3.01 -1.00
N TRP A 48 -4.74 3.81 -1.77
CA TRP A 48 -4.74 5.26 -1.62
C TRP A 48 -5.34 5.72 -0.28
N LYS A 49 -6.39 5.06 0.21
CA LYS A 49 -6.95 5.35 1.54
C LYS A 49 -5.94 5.07 2.66
N ILE A 50 -5.25 3.94 2.58
CA ILE A 50 -4.21 3.54 3.55
C ILE A 50 -3.06 4.54 3.50
N PHE A 51 -2.55 4.87 2.32
CA PHE A 51 -1.46 5.82 2.13
C PHE A 51 -1.78 7.21 2.70
N LEU A 52 -2.99 7.70 2.47
CA LEU A 52 -3.45 9.01 2.95
C LEU A 52 -3.93 8.99 4.41
N GLY A 53 -3.92 7.82 5.07
CA GLY A 53 -4.43 7.71 6.43
C GLY A 53 -5.92 8.06 6.56
N LEU A 54 -6.73 7.85 5.51
CA LEU A 54 -8.18 8.14 5.47
C LEU A 54 -9.01 7.01 6.08
N VAL A 55 -8.58 6.63 7.27
CA VAL A 55 -8.95 5.43 8.00
C VAL A 55 -9.46 5.85 9.39
N GLN A 56 -10.37 5.08 9.99
CA GLN A 56 -11.02 5.44 11.28
C GLN A 56 -11.74 6.81 11.32
N GLY A 57 -12.42 7.22 10.24
CA GLY A 57 -13.21 8.47 10.22
C GLY A 57 -12.39 9.75 10.00
N ARG A 58 -11.10 9.64 9.69
CA ARG A 58 -10.24 10.78 9.33
C ARG A 58 -10.71 11.42 8.01
N THR A 59 -10.93 12.73 8.05
CA THR A 59 -11.36 13.51 6.87
C THR A 59 -10.18 14.06 6.09
N PHE A 60 -10.30 14.04 4.75
CA PHE A 60 -9.27 14.49 3.80
C PHE A 60 -8.77 15.92 4.09
N TRP A 61 -9.68 16.83 4.38
CA TRP A 61 -9.35 18.24 4.59
C TRP A 61 -8.45 18.50 5.81
N LYS A 62 -8.66 17.79 6.92
CA LYS A 62 -7.90 18.02 8.16
C LYS A 62 -6.61 17.21 8.25
N HIS A 63 -6.58 16.02 7.65
CA HIS A 63 -5.49 15.05 7.86
C HIS A 63 -4.57 14.86 6.66
N VAL A 64 -4.92 15.40 5.49
CA VAL A 64 -4.10 15.29 4.27
C VAL A 64 -3.55 16.64 3.82
N LEU A 65 -4.37 17.71 3.85
CA LEU A 65 -3.95 19.03 3.37
C LEU A 65 -3.15 19.84 4.40
N LEU A 66 -3.32 19.56 5.69
CA LEU A 66 -2.60 20.25 6.76
C LEU A 66 -1.61 19.28 7.42
N PRO A 67 -0.40 19.75 7.79
CA PRO A 67 0.52 18.95 8.57
C PRO A 67 -0.16 18.59 9.89
N SER A 68 -0.33 17.29 10.10
CA SER A 68 -1.08 16.73 11.21
C SER A 68 -0.10 15.95 12.08
N ALA A 69 -0.08 16.24 13.39
CA ALA A 69 0.76 15.55 14.37
C ALA A 69 0.20 14.17 14.79
N HIS A 70 -0.79 13.64 14.08
CA HIS A 70 -1.36 12.33 14.37
C HIS A 70 -0.35 11.23 14.08
N GLU A 71 -0.26 10.27 15.00
CA GLU A 71 0.62 9.12 14.85
C GLU A 71 0.20 8.26 13.65
N PRO A 72 1.19 7.65 12.97
CA PRO A 72 0.93 6.65 11.95
C PRO A 72 0.17 5.48 12.57
N ILE A 73 -0.64 4.80 11.76
CA ILE A 73 -1.40 3.64 12.21
C ILE A 73 -0.51 2.41 12.11
N GLY A 74 -0.51 1.61 13.17
CA GLY A 74 0.31 0.40 13.31
C GLY A 74 1.66 0.67 13.96
N ASP A 75 2.41 -0.40 14.17
CA ASP A 75 3.74 -0.40 14.80
C ASP A 75 4.88 -0.22 13.79
N GLY A 76 4.57 -0.21 12.49
CA GLY A 76 5.56 -0.18 11.41
C GLY A 76 6.42 -1.45 11.31
N LEU A 77 6.04 -2.52 12.02
CA LEU A 77 6.69 -3.83 12.00
C LEU A 77 5.80 -4.89 11.37
N LYS A 78 4.49 -4.70 11.44
CA LYS A 78 3.49 -5.60 10.87
C LYS A 78 2.52 -4.83 10.00
N TRP A 79 2.27 -5.38 8.82
CA TRP A 79 1.26 -4.91 7.91
C TRP A 79 0.34 -6.09 7.58
N HIS A 80 -0.96 -5.81 7.50
CA HIS A 80 -1.90 -6.81 7.04
C HIS A 80 -1.63 -7.13 5.58
N THR A 81 -2.00 -8.33 5.19
CA THR A 81 -1.90 -8.83 3.82
C THR A 81 -3.28 -9.12 3.26
N ILE A 82 -3.38 -9.29 1.95
CA ILE A 82 -4.61 -9.76 1.28
C ILE A 82 -5.07 -11.16 1.74
N HIS A 83 -4.28 -11.85 2.55
CA HIS A 83 -4.55 -13.20 3.05
C HIS A 83 -5.04 -13.22 4.50
N ASP A 84 -5.01 -12.09 5.21
CA ASP A 84 -5.48 -12.01 6.59
C ASP A 84 -7.00 -11.89 6.66
N ASP A 85 -7.63 -12.58 7.61
CA ASP A 85 -9.05 -12.44 7.91
C ASP A 85 -9.30 -11.06 8.58
N GLY A 86 -10.34 -10.34 8.15
CA GLY A 86 -10.69 -9.02 8.73
C GLY A 86 -10.09 -7.79 8.03
N ILE A 87 -9.66 -7.90 6.76
CA ILE A 87 -9.14 -6.75 5.98
C ILE A 87 -10.15 -5.59 5.90
N ASP A 88 -11.45 -5.86 5.98
CA ASP A 88 -12.49 -4.82 5.98
C ASP A 88 -12.69 -4.16 7.35
N GLU A 89 -12.18 -4.78 8.42
CA GLU A 89 -12.06 -4.20 9.77
C GLU A 89 -10.69 -3.54 9.99
N TRP A 90 -9.77 -3.69 9.04
CA TRP A 90 -8.52 -2.95 9.04
C TRP A 90 -8.86 -1.46 9.03
N PRO A 91 -8.33 -0.70 10.00
CA PRO A 91 -8.73 0.70 10.21
C PRO A 91 -8.68 1.51 8.92
#